data_AF-A0A950CEJ8-F1
#
_entry.id   AF-A0A950CEJ8-F1
#
_cell.length_a   1.000
_cell.length_b   1.000
_cell.length_c   1.000
_cell.angle_alpha   90.00
_cell.angle_beta   90.00
_cell.angle_gamma   90.00
#
_symmetry.space_group_name_H-M   'P 1'
#
loop_
_entity.id
_entity.type
_entity.pdbx_description
1 polymer ?
#
loop_
_entity_poly.entity_id
_entity_poly.type
_entity_poly.pdbx_seq_one_letter_code
_entity_poly.pdbx_strand_id
1 'polypeptide(L)'
;WVHMPVPINRTDDAYFAPLRELNSGSAKVFLGLIHLHNGTEGSLKRAEVARRYLAGFGIATECGLGRRPSATLPDVLRIHREVAERLTSTSH
;
A
#
# COMPACT_ATOMS: atom_id res chain seq x y z
N TRP A 1 6.15 5.71 -13.20
CA TRP A 1 5.83 5.30 -11.81
C TRP A 1 6.61 4.04 -11.51
N VAL A 2 6.89 3.77 -10.23
CA VAL A 2 7.50 2.52 -9.78
C VAL A 2 6.58 1.87 -8.75
N HIS A 3 6.29 0.59 -8.93
CA HIS A 3 5.54 -0.21 -7.96
C HIS A 3 6.49 -1.10 -7.17
N MET A 4 6.28 -1.20 -5.87
CA MET A 4 7.03 -2.09 -5.00
C MET A 4 6.06 -2.95 -4.18
N PRO A 5 6.12 -4.29 -4.28
CA PRO A 5 5.27 -5.17 -3.50
C PRO A 5 5.64 -5.10 -2.01
N VAL A 6 4.63 -5.13 -1.14
CA VAL A 6 4.82 -5.20 0.31
C VAL A 6 4.15 -6.47 0.82
N PRO A 7 4.93 -7.46 1.32
CA PRO A 7 4.37 -8.70 1.86
C PRO A 7 3.37 -8.44 3.00
N ILE A 8 2.36 -9.30 3.09
CA ILE A 8 1.20 -9.10 3.99
C ILE A 8 1.57 -8.91 5.47
N ASN A 9 2.68 -9.53 5.91
CA ASN A 9 3.16 -9.55 7.29
C ASN A 9 4.13 -8.41 7.63
N ARG A 10 4.43 -7.49 6.70
CA ARG A 10 5.36 -6.38 6.94
C ARG A 10 4.66 -5.18 7.54
N THR A 11 4.79 -5.04 8.85
CA THR A 11 4.38 -3.87 9.64
C THR A 11 5.53 -3.38 10.53
N ASP A 12 6.74 -3.85 10.25
CA ASP A 12 7.94 -3.55 11.02
C ASP A 12 8.72 -2.39 10.41
N ASP A 13 9.24 -1.51 11.26
CA ASP A 13 10.02 -0.34 10.89
C ASP A 13 11.28 -0.71 10.08
N ALA A 14 11.93 -1.84 10.38
CA ALA A 14 13.14 -2.29 9.70
C ALA A 14 12.92 -2.54 8.20
N TYR A 15 11.78 -3.10 7.81
CA TYR A 15 11.43 -3.33 6.41
C TYR A 15 11.24 -2.02 5.62
N PHE A 16 10.66 -1.00 6.24
CA PHE A 16 10.38 0.28 5.58
C PHE A 16 11.52 1.31 5.71
N ALA A 17 12.45 1.13 6.64
CA ALA A 17 13.58 2.03 6.88
C ALA A 17 14.36 2.43 5.61
N PRO A 18 14.67 1.51 4.68
CA PRO A 18 15.39 1.86 3.45
C PRO A 18 14.65 2.85 2.52
N LEU A 19 13.34 3.05 2.68
CA LEU A 19 12.59 4.01 1.87
C LEU A 19 13.04 5.46 2.07
N ARG A 20 13.69 5.79 3.20
CA ARG A 20 14.25 7.14 3.44
C ARG A 20 15.32 7.54 2.44
N GLU A 21 16.03 6.56 1.90
CA GLU A 21 17.14 6.76 0.97
C GLU A 21 16.71 6.51 -0.48
N LEU A 22 15.43 6.19 -0.71
CA LEU A 22 14.92 5.89 -2.04
C LEU A 22 14.93 7.15 -2.92
N ASN A 23 15.75 7.11 -3.97
CA ASN A 23 15.70 8.08 -5.06
C ASN A 23 14.91 7.48 -6.24
N SER A 24 13.65 7.89 -6.41
CA SER A 24 12.82 7.48 -7.55
C SER A 24 12.92 8.42 -8.76
N GLY A 25 13.79 9.43 -8.71
CA GLY A 25 13.85 10.50 -9.71
C GLY A 25 12.49 11.20 -9.86
N SER A 26 12.01 11.31 -11.10
CA SER A 26 10.67 11.86 -11.39
C SER A 26 9.54 10.83 -11.27
N ALA A 27 9.85 9.56 -10.98
CA ALA A 27 8.84 8.52 -10.88
C ALA A 27 8.05 8.62 -9.57
N LYS A 28 6.71 8.60 -9.69
CA LYS A 28 5.82 8.39 -8.54
C LYS A 28 5.96 6.97 -8.00
N VAL A 29 6.10 6.85 -6.68
CA VAL A 29 6.17 5.56 -5.97
C VAL A 29 4.77 5.06 -5.63
N PHE A 30 4.51 3.78 -5.88
CA PHE A 30 3.31 3.07 -5.44
C PHE A 30 3.70 1.85 -4.61
N LEU A 31 3.19 1.78 -3.38
CA LEU A 31 3.43 0.65 -2.48
C LEU A 31 2.27 -0.34 -2.55
N GLY A 32 2.58 -1.62 -2.73
CA GLY A 32 1.64 -2.74 -2.79
C GLY A 32 1.05 -3.11 -1.42
N LEU A 33 0.30 -2.19 -0.81
CA LEU A 33 -0.23 -2.30 0.54
C LEU A 33 -1.62 -2.96 0.61
N ILE A 34 -2.34 -3.16 -0.49
CA ILE A 34 -3.69 -3.72 -0.43
C ILE A 34 -3.65 -5.25 -0.43
N HIS A 35 -4.18 -5.83 0.64
CA HIS A 35 -4.29 -7.26 0.85
C HIS A 35 -5.72 -7.64 1.23
N LEU A 36 -6.27 -8.64 0.55
CA LEU A 36 -7.63 -9.12 0.84
C LEU A 36 -7.73 -9.74 2.24
N HIS A 37 -6.73 -10.53 2.63
CA HIS A 37 -6.78 -11.38 3.82
C HIS A 37 -6.86 -10.59 5.15
N ASN A 38 -6.14 -9.46 5.27
CA ASN A 38 -6.20 -8.59 6.45
C ASN A 38 -6.86 -7.23 6.18
N GLY A 39 -7.51 -7.09 5.03
CA GLY A 39 -8.44 -6.02 4.71
C GLY A 39 -7.91 -4.61 4.87
N THR A 40 -8.85 -3.68 5.12
CA THR A 40 -8.60 -2.25 5.27
C THR A 40 -7.69 -1.96 6.47
N GLU A 41 -7.92 -2.60 7.63
CA GLU A 41 -7.12 -2.36 8.82
C GLU A 41 -5.65 -2.77 8.65
N GLY A 42 -5.40 -3.96 8.11
CA GLY A 42 -4.04 -4.39 7.79
C GLY A 42 -3.38 -3.44 6.79
N SER A 43 -4.17 -2.97 5.81
CA SER A 43 -3.71 -2.02 4.80
C SER A 43 -3.27 -0.68 5.38
N LEU A 44 -4.06 -0.14 6.31
CA LEU A 44 -3.74 1.10 7.02
C LEU A 44 -2.53 0.95 7.93
N LYS A 45 -2.41 -0.15 8.68
CA LYS A 45 -1.24 -0.40 9.54
C LYS A 45 0.07 -0.35 8.76
N ARG A 46 0.11 -0.93 7.56
CA ARG A 46 1.32 -0.89 6.71
C ARG A 46 1.54 0.50 6.12
N ALA A 47 0.48 1.21 5.74
CA ALA A 47 0.57 2.59 5.26
C ALA A 47 1.10 3.54 6.34
N GLU A 48 0.66 3.40 7.59
CA GLU A 48 1.11 4.19 8.73
C GLU A 48 2.62 4.04 8.98
N VAL A 49 3.14 2.80 8.94
CA VAL A 49 4.57 2.56 9.10
C VAL A 49 5.33 3.11 7.89
N ALA A 50 4.89 2.84 6.66
CA ALA A 50 5.53 3.35 5.45
C ALA A 50 5.64 4.89 5.43
N ARG A 51 4.61 5.61 5.91
CA ARG A 51 4.59 7.07 5.98
C ARG A 51 5.69 7.66 6.87
N ARG A 52 6.22 6.89 7.84
CA ARG A 52 7.35 7.32 8.68
C ARG A 52 8.68 7.39 7.91
N TYR A 53 8.73 6.74 6.74
CA TYR A 53 9.94 6.57 5.94
C TYR A 53 9.82 7.16 4.53
N LEU A 54 8.60 7.33 4.01
CA LEU A 54 8.33 7.98 2.73
C LEU A 54 7.05 8.81 2.83
N ALA A 55 7.19 10.14 2.77
CA ALA A 55 6.08 11.07 3.00
C ALA A 55 4.99 11.01 1.91
N GLY A 56 5.36 10.67 0.66
CA GLY A 56 4.45 10.64 -0.47
C GLY A 56 4.57 9.35 -1.28
N PHE A 57 3.48 8.58 -1.33
CA PHE A 57 3.35 7.40 -2.18
C PHE A 57 1.87 7.16 -2.54
N GLY A 58 1.64 6.49 -3.66
CA GLY A 58 0.34 5.89 -3.97
C GLY A 58 0.23 4.48 -3.38
N ILE A 59 -0.99 3.96 -3.30
CA ILE A 59 -1.26 2.59 -2.85
C ILE A 59 -1.66 1.71 -4.03
N ALA A 60 -1.35 0.43 -3.93
CA ALA A 60 -1.72 -0.60 -4.90
C ALA A 60 -1.89 -1.94 -4.20
N THR A 61 -2.36 -2.95 -4.92
CA THR A 61 -2.28 -4.34 -4.47
C THR A 61 -0.83 -4.84 -4.47
N GLU A 62 -0.51 -5.80 -3.61
CA GLU A 62 0.84 -6.40 -3.55
C GLU A 62 1.26 -6.96 -4.92
N CYS A 63 0.35 -7.66 -5.58
CA CYS A 63 0.58 -8.26 -6.90
C CYS A 63 -0.59 -7.96 -7.84
N GLY A 64 -0.42 -8.34 -9.12
CA GLY A 64 -1.47 -8.21 -10.12
C GLY A 64 -2.70 -9.08 -9.82
N LEU A 65 -3.87 -8.63 -10.28
CA LEU A 65 -5.15 -9.31 -10.03
C LEU A 65 -5.49 -10.39 -11.06
N GLY A 66 -4.70 -10.53 -12.14
CA GLY A 66 -5.05 -11.35 -13.31
C GLY A 66 -5.22 -12.85 -13.05
N ARG A 67 -4.69 -13.39 -11.95
CA ARG A 67 -4.84 -14.81 -11.57
C ARG A 67 -5.80 -15.05 -10.40
N ARG A 68 -6.51 -14.01 -9.94
CA ARG A 68 -7.44 -14.13 -8.82
C ARG A 68 -8.84 -14.56 -9.28
N PRO A 69 -9.61 -15.28 -8.45
CA PRO A 69 -11.02 -15.52 -8.72
C PRO A 69 -11.78 -14.19 -8.85
N SER A 70 -12.56 -14.03 -9.91
CA SER A 70 -13.31 -12.80 -10.20
C SER A 70 -14.24 -12.37 -9.07
N ALA A 71 -14.81 -13.34 -8.35
CA ALA A 71 -15.65 -13.11 -7.17
C ALA A 71 -14.96 -12.32 -6.04
N THR A 72 -13.61 -12.32 -6.00
CA THR A 72 -12.84 -11.58 -4.98
C THR A 72 -12.54 -10.13 -5.36
N LEU A 73 -12.73 -9.76 -6.64
CA LEU A 73 -12.38 -8.43 -7.14
C LEU A 73 -13.19 -7.31 -6.46
N PRO A 74 -14.52 -7.42 -6.25
CA PRO A 74 -15.28 -6.38 -5.58
C PRO A 74 -14.73 -6.03 -4.19
N ASP A 75 -14.34 -7.03 -3.40
CA ASP A 75 -13.78 -6.80 -2.07
C ASP A 75 -12.41 -6.15 -2.11
N VAL A 76 -11.53 -6.58 -3.01
CA VAL A 76 -10.21 -5.94 -3.18
C VAL A 76 -10.36 -4.48 -3.57
N LEU A 77 -11.28 -4.16 -4.50
CA LEU A 77 -11.54 -2.80 -4.94
C LEU A 77 -12.18 -1.95 -3.83
N ARG A 78 -13.09 -2.52 -3.04
CA ARG A 78 -13.68 -1.87 -1.87
C ARG A 78 -12.60 -1.51 -0.84
N ILE A 79 -11.74 -2.46 -0.47
CA ILE A 79 -10.61 -2.21 0.45
C ILE A 79 -9.70 -1.11 -0.10
N HIS A 80 -9.35 -1.19 -1.39
CA HIS A 80 -8.50 -0.20 -2.03
C HIS A 80 -9.10 1.22 -1.94
N ARG A 81 -10.40 1.34 -2.21
CA ARG A 81 -11.13 2.61 -2.09
C ARG A 81 -11.12 3.14 -0.65
N GLU A 82 -11.51 2.31 0.33
CA GLU A 82 -11.57 2.70 1.74
C GLU A 82 -10.22 3.19 2.26
N VAL A 83 -9.13 2.52 1.89
CA VAL A 83 -7.77 2.92 2.28
C VAL A 83 -7.40 4.24 1.61
N ALA A 84 -7.70 4.42 0.31
CA ALA A 84 -7.42 5.67 -0.39
C ALA A 84 -8.16 6.85 0.25
N GLU A 85 -9.45 6.69 0.56
CA GLU A 85 -10.26 7.72 1.22
C GLU A 85 -9.72 8.09 2.61
N ARG A 86 -9.32 7.08 3.40
CA ARG A 86 -8.78 7.32 4.74
C ARG A 86 -7.44 8.05 4.69
N LEU A 87 -6.53 7.68 3.78
CA LEU A 87 -5.22 8.31 3.65
C LEU A 87 -5.30 9.75 3.12
N THR A 88 -6.31 10.10 2.32
CA THR A 88 -6.52 11.49 1.89
C THR A 88 -7.14 12.35 2.98
N SER A 89 -8.06 11.79 3.79
CA SER A 89 -8.75 12.53 4.87
C SER A 89 -7.85 12.98 6.03
N THR A 90 -6.68 12.35 6.22
CA THR A 90 -5.75 12.66 7.33
C THR A 90 -4.78 13.82 7.03
N SER A 91 -4.97 14.57 5.93
CA SER A 91 -4.10 15.68 5.51
C SER A 91 -4.60 17.05 5.97
N HIS A 92 -5.08 17.17 7.22
CA HIS A 92 -5.40 18.45 7.87
C HIS A 92 -4.41 18.73 8.99
#